data_AF-A0A327ZAS5-F1
#
_entry.id   AF-A0A327ZAS5-F1
#
_cell.length_a   1.000
_cell.length_b   1.000
_cell.length_c   1.000
_cell.angle_alpha   90.00
_cell.angle_beta   90.00
_cell.angle_gamma   90.00
#
_symmetry.space_group_name_H-M   'P 1'
#
loop_
_entity.id
_entity.type
_entity.pdbx_description
1 polymer ?
#
loop_
_entity_poly.entity_id
_entity_poly.type
_entity_poly.pdbx_seq_one_letter_code
_entity_poly.pdbx_strand_id
1 'polypeptide(L)' 'MTFADRLEEQLRAVEASIVPGTDWGREFQEIIDKTRADARNGDAMDLDESLAQVTAMVARHRARQDQSATQGQTEN' A
#
# COMPACT_ATOMS: atom_id res chain seq x y z
N MET A 1 2.20 -10.98 19.10
CA MET A 1 1.88 -10.28 17.85
C MET A 1 1.25 -11.27 16.90
N THR A 2 -0.04 -11.13 16.59
CA THR A 2 -0.75 -12.01 15.64
C THR A 2 -0.44 -11.57 14.20
N PHE A 3 -0.79 -12.38 13.21
CA PHE A 3 -0.63 -12.00 11.79
C PHE A 3 -1.45 -10.76 11.44
N ALA A 4 -2.70 -10.68 11.92
CA ALA A 4 -3.57 -9.52 11.74
C ALA A 4 -2.95 -8.22 12.28
N ASP A 5 -2.22 -8.31 13.40
CA ASP A 5 -1.51 -7.18 14.02
C ASP A 5 -0.36 -6.67 13.12
N ARG A 6 0.42 -7.59 12.54
CA ARG A 6 1.48 -7.25 11.56
C ARG A 6 0.93 -6.69 10.25
N LEU A 7 -0.20 -7.21 9.78
CA LEU A 7 -0.86 -6.70 8.58
C LEU A 7 -1.42 -5.29 8.82
N GLU A 8 -2.06 -5.05 9.95
CA GLU A 8 -2.62 -3.74 10.31
C GLU A 8 -1.52 -2.67 10.45
N GLU A 9 -0.37 -3.01 11.02
CA GLU A 9 0.79 -2.13 11.09
C GLU A 9 1.30 -1.73 9.70
N GLN A 10 1.40 -2.69 8.77
CA GLN A 10 1.79 -2.40 7.39
C GLN A 10 0.75 -1.56 6.66
N LEU A 11 -0.53 -1.89 6.79
CA LEU A 11 -1.61 -1.11 6.17
C LEU A 11 -1.60 0.33 6.67
N ARG A 12 -1.36 0.58 7.97
CA ARG A 12 -1.19 1.94 8.51
C ARG A 12 -0.01 2.69 7.89
N ALA A 13 1.14 2.02 7.70
CA ALA A 13 2.30 2.64 7.09
C ALA A 13 2.04 3.06 5.63
N VAL A 14 1.26 2.25 4.90
CA VAL A 14 0.82 2.59 3.55
C VAL A 14 -0.19 3.73 3.56
N GLU A 15 -1.19 3.67 4.45
CA GLU A 15 -2.23 4.70 4.58
C GLU A 15 -1.63 6.08 4.92
N ALA A 16 -0.59 6.11 5.77
CA ALA A 16 0.16 7.33 6.09
C ALA A 16 0.95 7.90 4.90
N SER A 17 1.24 7.07 3.90
CA SER A 17 1.92 7.50 2.67
C SER A 17 0.94 7.93 1.58
N ILE A 18 -0.37 7.71 1.75
CA ILE A 18 -1.39 8.12 0.78
C ILE A 18 -1.56 9.64 0.79
N VAL A 19 -1.51 10.26 -0.39
CA VAL A 19 -1.86 11.67 -0.54
C VAL A 19 -3.36 11.80 -0.83
N PRO A 20 -4.16 12.37 0.09
CA PRO A 20 -5.59 12.51 -0.12
C PRO A 20 -5.90 13.43 -1.30
N GLY A 21 -6.99 13.13 -2.02
CA GLY A 21 -7.43 13.92 -3.19
C GLY A 21 -6.77 13.54 -4.52
N THR A 22 -6.00 12.46 -4.54
CA THR A 22 -5.43 11.88 -5.75
C THR A 22 -6.17 10.61 -6.15
N ASP A 23 -6.31 10.34 -7.46
CA ASP A 23 -6.93 9.09 -7.96
C ASP A 23 -6.23 7.84 -7.41
N TRP A 24 -4.91 7.90 -7.26
CA TRP A 24 -4.14 6.81 -6.66
C TRP A 24 -4.44 6.66 -5.17
N GLY A 25 -4.55 7.75 -4.40
CA GLY A 25 -4.89 7.63 -2.99
C GLY A 25 -6.25 6.97 -2.76
N ARG A 26 -7.21 7.20 -3.66
CA ARG A 26 -8.50 6.51 -3.66
C ARG A 26 -8.36 5.01 -3.97
N GLU A 27 -7.60 4.64 -4.99
CA GLU A 27 -7.34 3.23 -5.35
C GLU A 27 -6.63 2.47 -4.22
N PHE A 28 -5.64 3.10 -3.58
CA PHE A 28 -4.94 2.52 -2.43
C PHE A 28 -5.87 2.32 -1.24
N GLN A 29 -6.77 3.27 -0.97
CA GLN A 29 -7.74 3.15 0.12
C GLN A 29 -8.70 1.96 -0.11
N GLU A 30 -9.17 1.76 -1.34
CA GLU A 30 -10.06 0.65 -1.69
C GLU A 30 -9.39 -0.72 -1.47
N ILE A 31 -8.11 -0.85 -1.83
CA ILE A 31 -7.33 -2.07 -1.61
C ILE A 31 -7.12 -2.33 -0.11
N ILE A 32 -6.77 -1.30 0.67
CA ILE A 32 -6.60 -1.42 2.12
C ILE A 32 -7.89 -1.89 2.79
N ASP A 33 -9.04 -1.32 2.41
CA ASP A 33 -10.34 -1.72 2.95
C ASP A 33 -10.69 -3.17 2.59
N LYS A 34 -10.40 -3.60 1.36
CA LYS A 34 -10.59 -4.99 0.93
C LYS A 34 -9.72 -5.95 1.73
N THR A 35 -8.42 -5.66 1.87
CA THR A 35 -7.48 -6.47 2.66
C THR A 35 -7.88 -6.55 4.14
N ARG A 36 -8.42 -5.48 4.73
CA ARG A 36 -8.98 -5.53 6.10
C ARG A 36 -10.21 -6.43 6.19
N ALA A 37 -11.08 -6.39 5.19
CA ALA A 37 -12.26 -7.25 5.15
C ALA A 37 -11.86 -8.73 5.04
N ASP A 38 -10.93 -9.05 4.14
CA ASP A 38 -10.40 -10.41 3.95
C ASP A 38 -9.69 -10.91 5.23
N ALA A 39 -8.91 -10.04 5.89
CA ALA A 39 -8.27 -10.35 7.16
C ALA A 39 -9.26 -10.70 8.29
N ARG A 40 -10.41 -10.03 8.33
CA ARG A 40 -11.48 -10.30 9.29
C ARG A 40 -12.23 -11.59 8.99
N ASN A 41 -12.36 -11.95 7.72
CA ASN A 41 -13.00 -13.19 7.29
C ASN A 41 -12.16 -14.44 7.61
N GLY A 42 -10.87 -14.27 7.90
CA GLY A 42 -10.03 -15.32 8.48
C GLY A 42 -9.41 -16.29 7.48
N ASP A 43 -9.47 -15.98 6.18
CA ASP A 43 -8.84 -16.79 5.14
C ASP A 43 -7.34 -16.48 5.08
N ALA A 44 -6.56 -17.29 5.79
CA ALA A 44 -5.11 -17.12 5.93
C ALA A 44 -4.35 -17.22 4.60
N MET A 45 -4.94 -17.85 3.58
CA MET A 45 -4.30 -18.04 2.28
C MET A 45 -4.42 -16.80 1.38
N ASP A 46 -5.56 -16.11 1.40
CA ASP A 46 -5.77 -14.81 0.72
C ASP A 46 -4.99 -13.66 1.37
N LEU A 47 -4.64 -13.82 2.65
CA LEU A 47 -3.97 -12.82 3.44
C LEU A 47 -2.49 -12.59 3.07
N ASP A 48 -1.76 -13.65 2.71
CA ASP A 48 -0.36 -13.56 2.28
C ASP A 48 -0.27 -12.94 0.88
N GLU A 49 -1.20 -13.31 0.00
CA GLU A 49 -1.34 -12.73 -1.34
C GLU A 49 -1.69 -11.22 -1.25
N SER A 50 -2.63 -10.86 -0.37
CA SER A 50 -2.99 -9.47 -0.12
C SER A 50 -1.80 -8.65 0.37
N LEU A 51 -0.98 -9.21 1.27
CA LEU A 51 0.21 -8.54 1.77
C LEU A 51 1.28 -8.37 0.67
N ALA A 52 1.48 -9.40 -0.17
CA ALA A 52 2.37 -9.33 -1.31
C ALA A 52 1.94 -8.26 -2.32
N GLN A 53 0.63 -8.14 -2.59
CA GLN A 53 0.09 -7.10 -3.45
C GLN A 53 0.33 -5.69 -2.89
N VAL A 54 0.02 -5.46 -1.61
CA VAL A 54 0.26 -4.17 -0.95
C VAL A 54 1.75 -3.81 -0.96
N THR A 55 2.62 -4.77 -0.66
CA THR A 55 4.08 -4.57 -0.66
C THR A 55 4.62 -4.23 -2.05
N ALA A 56 4.20 -4.98 -3.08
CA ALA A 56 4.59 -4.72 -4.46
C ALA A 56 4.11 -3.35 -4.95
N MET A 57 2.92 -2.94 -4.52
CA MET A 57 2.33 -1.65 -4.86
C MET A 57 3.11 -0.49 -4.21
N VAL A 58 3.49 -0.60 -2.93
CA VAL A 58 4.35 0.37 -2.23
C VAL A 58 5.73 0.46 -2.88
N ALA A 59 6.33 -0.68 -3.23
CA ALA A 59 7.63 -0.70 -3.91
C ALA A 59 7.55 0.00 -5.27
N ARG A 60 6.48 -0.24 -6.04
CA ARG A 60 6.23 0.44 -7.32
C ARG A 60 5.99 1.94 -7.14
N HIS A 61 5.32 2.35 -6.07
CA HIS A 61 5.12 3.76 -5.74
C HIS A 61 6.44 4.46 -5.43
N ARG A 62 7.26 3.87 -4.55
CA ARG A 62 8.57 4.41 -4.19
C ARG A 62 9.47 4.57 -5.42
N ALA A 63 9.46 3.60 -6.32
CA ALA A 63 10.19 3.68 -7.59
C ALA A 63 9.68 4.81 -8.50
N ARG A 64 8.37 5.10 -8.54
CA ARG A 64 7.81 6.21 -9.31
C ARG A 64 8.14 7.57 -8.71
N GLN A 65 8.06 7.71 -7.39
CA GLN A 65 8.47 8.96 -6.72
C GLN A 65 9.96 9.26 -6.92
N ASP A 66 10.80 8.24 -6.87
CA ASP A 66 12.25 8.37 -7.14
C ASP A 66 12.53 8.81 -8.59
N GLN A 67 11.75 8.30 -9.56
CA GLN A 67 11.83 8.76 -10.96
C GLN A 67 11.33 10.19 -11.15
N SER A 68 10.25 10.59 -10.49
CA SER A 68 9.75 11.98 -10.55
C SER A 68 10.72 12.96 -9.86
N ALA A 69 11.38 12.54 -8.78
CA ALA A 69 12.42 13.32 -8.11
C ALA A 69 13.69 13.46 -8.98
N THR A 70 14.04 12.40 -9.72
CA THR A 70 15.21 12.40 -10.63
C THR A 70 14.96 13.23 -11.89
N GLN A 71 13.74 13.23 -12.45
CA GLN A 71 13.42 14.01 -13.65
C GLN A 71 13.31 15.52 -13.40
N GLY A 72 13.04 15.97 -12.16
CA GLY A 72 13.02 17.40 -11.81
C GLY A 72 14.41 18.05 -11.69
N GLN A 73 15.50 17.29 -11.81
CA GLN A 73 16.88 17.78 -11.65
C GLN A 73 17.63 18.03 -12.97
N THR A 74 17.03 17.71 -14.12
CA THR A 74 17.68 17.83 -15.45
C THR A 74 17.24 19.07 -16.24
N GLU A 75 16.56 20.02 -15.59
CA GLU A 75 16.21 21.31 -16.18
C GLU A 75 16.68 22.45 -15.25
N ASN A 76 17.98 22.76 -15.29
CA ASN A 76 18.53 24.07 -14.92
C ASN A 76 19.84 24.34 -15.67
#